data_AF-A0A397VSB2-F1
#
_entry.id   AF-A0A397VSB2-F1
#
_cell.length_a   1.000
_cell.length_b   1.000
_cell.length_c   1.000
_cell.angle_alpha   90.00
_cell.angle_beta   90.00
_cell.angle_gamma   90.00
#
_symmetry.space_group_name_H-M   'P 1'
#
loop_
_entity.id
_entity.type
_entity.pdbx_description
1 polymer ?
#
loop_
_entity_poly.entity_id
_entity_poly.type
_entity_poly.pdbx_seq_one_letter_code
_entity_poly.pdbx_strand_id
1 'polypeptide(L)'
;MLTKCCFCIGLRAATLILATLGAVSYMTNAYHFSLLAGQFGFFYSALSTYYIGATFACIAGIIGVIKNKINYVKIYSIFYWWQLLLGFTLSIVFSIVAFYFDKDICEKLIEQPDVDMDMDTCMDWYIKTASTMVVCLGISCLIDLHFCMAVWAYYQRLKVEQQYDTLSDPGYVIYYTSVPAYASSQPPAYESVPQVDSKGVSTNSNVQNNVKQ
;
A
#
# COMPACT_ATOMS: atom_id res chain seq x y z
N MET A 1 -6.46 -14.36 -12.65
CA MET A 1 -7.65 -13.47 -12.64
C MET A 1 -7.78 -12.81 -11.28
N LEU A 2 -7.20 -11.63 -11.09
CA LEU A 2 -7.51 -10.72 -9.99
C LEU A 2 -8.05 -9.46 -10.65
N THR A 3 -9.36 -9.45 -10.92
CA THR A 3 -10.03 -8.41 -11.72
C THR A 3 -10.91 -7.50 -10.86
N LYS A 4 -11.09 -7.80 -9.57
CA LYS A 4 -11.84 -6.97 -8.63
C LYS A 4 -11.23 -7.08 -7.22
N CYS A 5 -10.40 -6.13 -6.85
CA CYS A 5 -10.19 -5.79 -5.44
C CYS A 5 -11.15 -4.64 -5.08
N CYS A 6 -11.60 -4.61 -3.82
CA CYS A 6 -12.78 -3.93 -3.25
C CYS A 6 -12.91 -2.39 -3.35
N PHE A 7 -12.40 -1.74 -4.40
CA PHE A 7 -12.74 -0.36 -4.72
C PHE A 7 -12.96 -0.32 -6.23
N CYS A 8 -14.20 -0.07 -6.70
CA CYS A 8 -14.56 0.06 -8.12
C CYS A 8 -13.87 1.22 -8.85
N ILE A 9 -12.80 1.77 -8.28
CA ILE A 9 -11.93 2.74 -8.92
C ILE A 9 -10.87 1.94 -9.68
N GLY A 10 -10.84 2.14 -11.00
CA GLY A 10 -9.78 1.56 -11.82
C GLY A 10 -8.43 2.00 -11.26
N LEU A 11 -7.45 1.10 -11.23
CA LEU A 11 -6.08 1.37 -10.79
C LEU A 11 -5.54 2.67 -11.41
N ARG A 12 -5.88 2.89 -12.69
CA ARG A 12 -5.60 4.08 -13.49
C ARG A 12 -6.24 5.37 -12.94
N ALA A 13 -7.49 5.31 -12.49
CA ALA A 13 -8.20 6.44 -11.91
C ALA A 13 -7.63 6.78 -10.52
N ALA A 14 -7.31 5.75 -9.71
CA ALA A 14 -6.69 5.95 -8.40
C ALA A 14 -5.34 6.68 -8.52
N THR A 15 -4.50 6.24 -9.47
CA THR A 15 -3.20 6.88 -9.72
C THR A 15 -3.34 8.31 -10.23
N LEU A 16 -4.37 8.60 -11.06
CA LEU A 16 -4.62 9.96 -11.52
C LEU A 16 -5.09 10.88 -10.39
N ILE A 17 -6.02 10.41 -9.56
CA ILE A 17 -6.51 11.18 -8.41
C ILE A 17 -5.36 11.49 -7.45
N LEU A 18 -4.53 10.51 -7.11
CA LEU A 18 -3.34 10.75 -6.28
C LEU A 18 -2.35 11.71 -6.92
N ALA A 19 -2.05 11.54 -8.20
CA ALA A 19 -1.12 12.43 -8.90
C ALA A 19 -1.65 13.87 -8.92
N THR A 20 -2.96 14.07 -9.08
CA THR A 20 -3.57 15.41 -9.03
C THR A 20 -3.56 16.01 -7.63
N LEU A 21 -3.93 15.25 -6.60
CA LEU A 21 -3.89 15.71 -5.21
C LEU A 21 -2.45 16.01 -4.76
N GLY A 22 -1.51 15.14 -5.10
CA GLY A 22 -0.09 15.33 -4.85
C GLY A 22 0.46 16.56 -5.57
N ALA A 23 0.16 16.73 -6.86
CA ALA A 23 0.59 17.90 -7.62
C ALA A 23 0.04 19.21 -7.03
N VAL A 24 -1.23 19.26 -6.67
CA VAL A 24 -1.82 20.44 -6.02
C VAL A 24 -1.16 20.71 -4.68
N SER A 25 -1.01 19.68 -3.83
CA SER A 25 -0.37 19.82 -2.52
C SER A 25 1.08 20.29 -2.62
N TYR A 26 1.87 19.70 -3.51
CA TYR A 26 3.26 20.10 -3.75
C TYR A 26 3.39 21.48 -4.37
N MET A 27 2.45 21.87 -5.24
CA MET A 27 2.45 23.19 -5.84
C MET A 27 2.10 24.26 -4.79
N THR A 28 1.08 24.04 -3.96
CA THR A 28 0.75 24.93 -2.83
C THR A 28 1.92 25.05 -1.85
N ASN A 29 2.57 23.94 -1.52
CA ASN A 29 3.75 23.94 -0.64
C ASN A 29 4.94 24.64 -1.30
N ALA A 30 5.20 24.43 -2.60
CA ALA A 30 6.25 25.13 -3.33
C ALA A 30 6.02 26.64 -3.36
N TYR A 31 4.78 27.11 -3.53
CA TYR A 31 4.45 28.53 -3.46
C TYR A 31 4.74 29.11 -2.07
N HIS A 32 4.30 28.40 -1.01
CA HIS A 32 4.58 28.82 0.36
C HIS A 32 6.08 28.85 0.63
N PHE A 33 6.81 27.78 0.31
CA PHE A 33 8.24 27.69 0.56
C PHE A 33 9.05 28.64 -0.31
N SER A 34 8.63 28.94 -1.54
CA SER A 34 9.30 29.94 -2.39
C SER A 34 9.19 31.35 -1.81
N LEU A 35 8.11 31.65 -1.09
CA LEU A 35 7.95 32.92 -0.40
C LEU A 35 8.87 33.01 0.84
N LEU A 36 9.06 31.88 1.55
CA LEU A 36 10.00 31.78 2.69
C LEU A 36 11.46 31.61 2.28
N ALA A 37 11.74 31.12 1.06
CA ALA A 37 13.10 30.86 0.57
C ALA A 37 13.95 32.13 0.45
N GLY A 38 13.31 33.28 0.21
CA GLY A 38 13.98 34.58 0.24
C GLY A 38 14.53 34.94 1.62
N GLN A 39 14.05 34.29 2.68
CA GLN A 39 14.33 34.64 4.08
C GLN A 39 15.18 33.59 4.81
N PHE A 40 15.08 32.29 4.47
CA PHE A 40 15.64 31.19 5.27
C PHE A 40 16.68 30.27 4.60
N GLY A 41 17.34 30.69 3.51
CA GLY A 41 18.59 30.07 3.03
C GLY A 41 18.51 28.71 2.31
N PHE A 42 19.64 28.00 2.22
CA PHE A 42 19.89 26.83 1.35
C PHE A 42 18.89 25.67 1.51
N PHE A 43 18.44 25.37 2.73
CA PHE A 43 17.50 24.27 3.00
C PHE A 43 16.15 24.45 2.30
N TYR A 44 15.63 25.68 2.26
CA TYR A 44 14.37 26.01 1.59
C TYR A 44 14.50 25.94 0.07
N SER A 45 15.68 26.26 -0.47
CA SER A 45 16.00 26.07 -1.90
C SER A 45 16.02 24.59 -2.29
N ALA A 46 16.61 23.73 -1.45
CA ALA A 46 16.61 22.29 -1.66
C ALA A 46 15.18 21.70 -1.58
N LEU A 47 14.38 22.12 -0.60
CA LEU A 47 12.97 21.75 -0.49
C LEU A 47 12.17 22.20 -1.72
N SER A 48 12.35 23.44 -2.19
CA SER A 48 11.68 23.95 -3.37
C SER A 48 12.02 23.13 -4.62
N THR A 49 13.30 22.82 -4.83
CA THR A 49 13.75 21.98 -5.95
C THR A 49 13.15 20.58 -5.86
N TYR A 50 13.05 20.02 -4.65
CA TYR A 50 12.39 18.74 -4.41
C TYR A 50 10.90 18.78 -4.83
N TYR A 51 10.14 19.80 -4.42
CA TYR A 51 8.74 19.94 -4.80
C TYR A 51 8.54 20.14 -6.31
N ILE A 52 9.45 20.87 -6.97
CA ILE A 52 9.46 20.99 -8.44
C ILE A 52 9.71 19.62 -9.08
N GLY A 53 10.71 18.87 -8.61
CA GLY A 53 10.99 17.51 -9.07
C GLY A 53 9.81 16.56 -8.90
N ALA A 54 9.13 16.61 -7.76
CA ALA A 54 7.91 15.86 -7.50
C ALA A 54 6.77 16.23 -8.45
N THR A 55 6.64 17.52 -8.79
CA THR A 55 5.66 18.00 -9.77
C THR A 55 5.95 17.42 -11.17
N PHE A 56 7.20 17.46 -11.60
CA PHE A 56 7.63 16.84 -12.87
C PHE A 56 7.38 15.34 -12.90
N ALA A 57 7.64 14.65 -11.80
CA ALA A 57 7.38 13.21 -11.71
C ALA A 57 5.88 12.89 -11.75
N CYS A 58 5.03 13.69 -11.11
CA CYS A 58 3.57 13.56 -11.21
C CYS A 58 3.09 13.73 -12.66
N ILE A 59 3.60 14.75 -13.36
CA ILE A 59 3.29 14.99 -14.77
C ILE A 59 3.77 13.82 -15.64
N ALA A 60 4.98 13.30 -15.39
CA ALA A 60 5.51 12.14 -16.09
C ALA A 60 4.65 10.88 -15.86
N GLY A 61 4.11 10.69 -14.66
CA GLY A 61 3.15 9.63 -14.34
C GLY A 61 1.87 9.74 -15.16
N ILE A 62 1.28 10.93 -15.22
CA ILE A 62 0.08 11.21 -16.02
C ILE A 62 0.35 10.91 -17.51
N ILE A 63 1.46 11.40 -18.05
CA ILE A 63 1.83 11.18 -19.45
C ILE A 63 2.11 9.68 -19.72
N GLY A 64 2.77 8.98 -18.80
CA GLY A 64 3.06 7.55 -18.92
C GLY A 64 1.81 6.70 -18.99
N VAL A 65 0.81 7.04 -18.17
CA VAL A 65 -0.52 6.40 -18.16
C VAL A 65 -1.29 6.70 -19.46
N ILE A 66 -1.21 7.91 -20.00
CA ILE A 66 -1.91 8.29 -21.23
C ILE A 66 -1.25 7.64 -22.46
N LYS A 67 0.07 7.66 -22.55
CA LYS A 67 0.83 7.21 -23.75
C LYS A 67 1.15 5.71 -23.77
N ASN A 68 0.74 4.96 -22.74
CA ASN A 68 0.97 3.51 -22.58
C ASN A 68 2.43 3.08 -22.87
N LYS A 69 3.41 3.93 -22.53
CA LYS A 69 4.84 3.66 -22.77
C LYS A 69 5.50 3.21 -21.48
N ILE A 70 5.90 1.94 -21.43
CA ILE A 70 6.67 1.26 -20.37
C ILE A 70 7.78 2.09 -19.72
N ASN A 71 8.60 2.78 -20.51
CA ASN A 71 9.80 3.44 -20.01
C ASN A 71 9.45 4.61 -19.07
N TYR A 72 8.35 5.32 -19.36
CA TYR A 72 7.86 6.40 -18.51
C TYR A 72 7.24 5.85 -17.22
N VAL A 73 6.52 4.72 -17.30
CA VAL A 73 5.95 4.04 -16.13
C VAL A 73 7.07 3.50 -15.22
N LYS A 74 8.18 2.99 -15.78
CA LYS A 74 9.35 2.53 -15.02
C LYS A 74 9.97 3.67 -14.21
N ILE A 75 10.23 4.81 -14.86
CA ILE A 75 10.83 5.98 -14.22
C ILE A 75 9.90 6.48 -13.11
N TYR A 76 8.60 6.56 -13.39
CA TYR A 76 7.60 6.96 -12.41
C TYR A 76 7.54 6.02 -11.20
N SER A 77 7.61 4.70 -11.42
CA SER A 77 7.61 3.73 -10.34
C SER A 77 8.85 3.82 -9.45
N ILE A 78 10.04 4.02 -10.03
CA ILE A 78 11.28 4.22 -9.26
C ILE A 78 11.22 5.52 -8.48
N PHE A 79 10.68 6.58 -9.08
CA PHE A 79 10.48 7.86 -8.41
C PHE A 79 9.56 7.70 -7.19
N TYR A 80 8.45 6.96 -7.30
CA TYR A 80 7.55 6.68 -6.19
C TYR A 80 8.21 5.94 -5.03
N TRP A 81 9.11 5.00 -5.34
CA TRP A 81 9.92 4.32 -4.32
C TRP A 81 10.84 5.30 -3.58
N TRP A 82 11.46 6.22 -4.31
CA TRP A 82 12.29 7.28 -3.73
C TRP A 82 11.46 8.23 -2.86
N GLN A 83 10.28 8.63 -3.33
CA GLN A 83 9.35 9.45 -2.58
C GLN A 83 8.92 8.77 -1.27
N LEU A 84 8.59 7.48 -1.32
CA LEU A 84 8.22 6.69 -0.15
C LEU A 84 9.37 6.62 0.86
N LEU A 85 10.60 6.37 0.39
CA LEU A 85 11.78 6.30 1.25
C LEU A 85 12.09 7.65 1.90
N LEU A 86 11.95 8.74 1.14
CA LEU A 86 12.14 10.09 1.66
C LEU A 86 11.04 10.45 2.67
N GLY A 87 9.78 10.15 2.37
CA GLY A 87 8.65 10.37 3.27
C GLY A 87 8.79 9.58 4.58
N PHE A 88 9.22 8.33 4.50
CA PHE A 88 9.51 7.50 5.67
C PHE A 88 10.65 8.06 6.52
N THR A 89 11.75 8.49 5.87
CA THR A 89 12.89 9.11 6.56
C THR A 89 12.49 10.41 7.24
N LEU A 90 11.74 11.27 6.55
CA LEU A 90 11.19 12.51 7.13
C LEU A 90 10.26 12.21 8.30
N SER A 91 9.41 11.19 8.21
CA SER A 91 8.52 10.78 9.31
C SER A 91 9.32 10.38 10.54
N ILE A 92 10.42 9.64 10.39
CA ILE A 92 11.29 9.25 11.50
C ILE A 92 11.96 10.48 12.11
N VAL A 93 12.59 11.32 11.28
CA VAL A 93 13.27 12.55 11.75
C VAL A 93 12.28 13.47 12.46
N PHE A 94 11.09 13.67 11.88
CA PHE A 94 10.04 14.48 12.48
C PHE A 94 9.58 13.91 13.82
N SER A 95 9.41 12.59 13.93
CA SER A 95 9.04 11.95 15.20
C SER A 95 10.12 12.20 16.26
N ILE A 96 11.40 12.03 15.92
CA ILE A 96 12.51 12.28 16.85
C ILE A 96 12.54 13.75 17.28
N VAL A 97 12.47 14.68 16.32
CA VAL A 97 12.51 16.13 16.58
C VAL A 97 11.30 16.57 17.41
N ALA A 98 10.11 16.07 17.10
CA ALA A 98 8.88 16.41 17.82
C ALA A 98 8.95 15.97 19.29
N PHE A 99 9.50 14.79 19.59
CA PHE A 99 9.63 14.34 20.98
C PHE A 99 10.87 14.87 21.71
N TYR A 100 11.87 15.39 20.98
CA TYR A 100 13.11 15.90 21.59
C TYR A 100 13.04 17.39 21.96
N PHE A 101 12.30 18.20 21.19
CA PHE A 101 12.19 19.64 21.37
C PHE A 101 10.85 20.09 21.99
N ASP A 102 10.14 19.19 22.67
CA ASP A 102 8.85 19.48 23.30
C ASP A 102 8.93 20.64 24.30
N LYS A 103 9.97 20.66 25.13
CA LYS A 103 10.18 21.70 26.16
C LYS A 103 10.58 23.05 25.59
N ASP A 104 11.54 23.07 24.66
CA ASP A 104 12.08 24.31 24.05
C ASP A 104 11.02 25.07 23.25
N ILE A 105 10.05 24.36 22.67
CA ILE A 105 8.95 24.97 21.92
C ILE A 105 7.92 25.59 22.86
N CYS A 106 7.52 24.88 23.93
CA CYS A 106 6.57 25.42 24.90
C CYS A 106 7.14 26.64 25.65
N GLU A 107 8.42 26.62 26.01
CA GLU A 107 9.07 27.75 26.70
C GLU A 107 9.03 29.03 25.84
N LYS A 108 9.32 28.92 24.54
CA LYS A 108 9.23 30.05 23.60
C LYS A 108 7.80 30.51 23.31
N LEU A 109 6.83 29.62 23.41
CA LEU A 109 5.43 29.93 23.13
C LEU A 109 4.79 30.71 24.30
N ILE A 110 5.18 30.38 25.54
CA ILE A 110 4.74 31.06 26.76
C ILE A 110 5.39 32.43 26.91
N GLU A 111 6.59 32.62 26.35
CA GLU A 111 7.26 33.93 26.33
C GLU A 111 6.54 34.95 25.41
N GLN A 112 5.61 34.50 24.55
CA GLN A 112 4.79 35.41 23.74
C GLN A 112 3.65 36.04 24.57
N PRO A 113 3.54 37.38 24.59
CA PRO A 113 2.63 38.10 25.48
C PRO A 113 1.13 37.89 25.17
N ASP A 114 0.79 37.27 24.05
CA ASP A 114 -0.59 37.05 23.60
C ASP A 114 -1.17 35.68 24.02
N VAL A 115 -0.38 34.81 24.67
CA VAL A 115 -0.79 33.44 24.99
C VAL A 115 -0.69 33.17 26.50
N ASP A 116 -1.78 33.41 27.22
CA ASP A 116 -1.94 33.02 28.63
C ASP A 116 -2.22 31.50 28.73
N MET A 117 -1.18 30.68 28.57
CA MET A 117 -1.25 29.23 28.81
C MET A 117 -0.20 28.79 29.84
N ASP A 118 -0.63 27.95 30.77
CA ASP A 118 0.26 27.33 31.75
C ASP A 118 1.14 26.26 31.11
N MET A 119 2.35 26.05 31.64
CA MET A 119 3.36 25.16 31.05
C MET A 119 2.86 23.72 30.94
N ASP A 120 2.15 23.23 31.97
CA ASP A 120 1.60 21.88 31.98
C ASP A 120 0.51 21.70 30.90
N THR A 121 -0.29 22.74 30.65
CA THR A 121 -1.33 22.72 29.61
C THR A 121 -0.73 22.76 28.21
N CYS A 122 0.33 23.56 28.02
CA CYS A 122 1.08 23.60 26.75
C CYS A 122 1.66 22.23 26.40
N MET A 123 2.31 21.58 27.37
CA MET A 123 2.96 20.29 27.16
C MET A 123 1.95 19.18 26.84
N ASP A 124 0.82 19.12 27.56
CA ASP A 124 -0.24 18.14 27.28
C ASP A 124 -0.84 18.31 25.88
N TRP A 125 -1.12 19.57 25.49
CA TRP A 125 -1.63 19.87 24.15
C TRP A 125 -0.62 19.57 23.04
N TYR A 126 0.65 19.90 23.28
CA TYR A 126 1.73 19.61 22.34
C TYR A 126 1.89 18.11 22.12
N ILE A 127 1.98 17.31 23.20
CA ILE A 127 2.12 15.85 23.11
C ILE A 127 0.92 15.23 22.38
N LYS A 128 -0.30 15.69 22.69
CA LYS A 128 -1.52 15.23 22.02
C LYS A 128 -1.51 15.53 20.52
N THR A 129 -1.09 16.74 20.15
CA THR A 129 -1.01 17.16 18.74
C THR A 129 0.11 16.43 18.00
N ALA A 130 1.30 16.34 18.59
CA ALA A 130 2.44 15.62 18.05
C ALA A 130 2.12 14.13 17.85
N SER A 131 1.51 13.47 18.84
CA SER A 131 1.06 12.09 18.75
C SER A 131 0.07 11.89 17.60
N THR A 132 -0.93 12.77 17.48
CA THR A 132 -1.91 12.73 16.39
C THR A 132 -1.24 12.89 15.03
N MET A 133 -0.29 13.82 14.92
CA MET A 133 0.48 14.03 13.69
C MET A 133 1.32 12.81 13.30
N VAL A 134 2.00 12.18 14.26
CA VAL A 134 2.78 10.96 14.01
C VAL A 134 1.88 9.81 13.52
N VAL A 135 0.69 9.64 14.10
CA VAL A 135 -0.29 8.65 13.63
C VAL A 135 -0.76 8.96 12.21
N CYS A 136 -1.09 10.21 11.90
CA CYS A 136 -1.47 10.65 10.56
C CYS A 136 -0.35 10.42 9.53
N LEU A 137 0.91 10.69 9.90
CA LEU A 137 2.08 10.42 9.05
C LEU A 137 2.25 8.91 8.81
N GLY A 138 2.05 8.08 9.85
CA GLY A 138 2.07 6.63 9.73
C GLY A 138 1.00 6.10 8.76
N ILE A 139 -0.23 6.59 8.89
CA ILE A 139 -1.32 6.23 7.97
C ILE A 139 -0.99 6.67 6.53
N SER A 140 -0.48 7.89 6.36
CA SER A 140 -0.04 8.40 5.05
C SER A 140 1.03 7.49 4.43
N CYS A 141 2.01 7.04 5.21
CA CYS A 141 3.03 6.10 4.72
C CYS A 141 2.43 4.75 4.29
N LEU A 142 1.44 4.22 5.01
CA LEU A 142 0.76 2.98 4.62
C LEU A 142 -0.02 3.12 3.32
N ILE A 143 -0.70 4.27 3.16
CA ILE A 143 -1.42 4.62 1.94
C ILE A 143 -0.44 4.71 0.77
N ASP A 144 0.67 5.44 0.94
CA ASP A 144 1.71 5.58 -0.09
C ASP A 144 2.35 4.23 -0.44
N LEU A 145 2.60 3.37 0.55
CA LEU A 145 3.12 2.01 0.33
C LEU A 145 2.13 1.18 -0.47
N HIS A 146 0.83 1.25 -0.15
CA HIS A 146 -0.20 0.55 -0.90
C HIS A 146 -0.23 1.00 -2.36
N PHE A 147 -0.15 2.31 -2.61
CA PHE A 147 -0.10 2.85 -3.97
C PHE A 147 1.20 2.50 -4.70
N CYS A 148 2.34 2.50 -4.01
CA CYS A 148 3.61 2.07 -4.56
C CYS A 148 3.54 0.61 -5.04
N MET A 149 2.97 -0.27 -4.22
CA MET A 149 2.75 -1.67 -4.56
C MET A 149 1.77 -1.83 -5.73
N ALA A 150 0.71 -1.02 -5.77
CA ALA A 150 -0.26 -1.00 -6.87
C ALA A 150 0.38 -0.59 -8.20
N VAL A 151 1.16 0.50 -8.21
CA VAL A 151 1.90 0.98 -9.39
C VAL A 151 2.95 -0.03 -9.83
N TRP A 152 3.65 -0.65 -8.88
CA TRP A 152 4.63 -1.70 -9.17
C TRP A 152 3.98 -2.92 -9.83
N ALA A 153 2.85 -3.39 -9.29
CA ALA A 153 2.09 -4.49 -9.87
C ALA A 153 1.58 -4.15 -11.28
N TYR A 154 1.13 -2.91 -11.51
CA TYR A 154 0.74 -2.42 -12.84
C TYR A 154 1.92 -2.42 -13.82
N TYR A 155 3.07 -1.93 -13.38
CA TYR A 155 4.30 -1.94 -14.17
C TYR A 155 4.71 -3.37 -14.58
N GLN A 156 4.62 -4.33 -13.66
CA GLN A 156 4.89 -5.74 -13.96
C GLN A 156 3.93 -6.30 -15.02
N ARG A 157 2.63 -5.98 -14.95
CA ARG A 157 1.66 -6.41 -15.98
C ARG A 157 1.98 -5.83 -17.35
N LEU A 158 2.25 -4.52 -17.44
CA LEU A 158 2.62 -3.87 -18.70
C LEU A 158 3.91 -4.44 -19.29
N LYS A 159 4.88 -4.77 -18.44
CA LYS A 159 6.13 -5.42 -18.88
C LYS A 159 5.87 -6.77 -19.54
N VAL A 160 4.95 -7.56 -18.98
CA VAL A 160 4.55 -8.86 -19.56
C VAL A 160 3.82 -8.66 -20.87
N GLU A 161 2.82 -7.76 -20.93
CA GLU A 161 2.04 -7.49 -22.16
C GLU A 161 2.93 -7.04 -23.33
N GLN A 162 3.85 -6.11 -23.09
CA GLN A 162 4.74 -5.63 -24.13
C GLN A 162 5.76 -6.69 -24.60
N GLN A 163 6.16 -7.60 -23.71
CA GLN A 163 7.01 -8.72 -24.10
C GLN A 163 6.29 -9.63 -25.10
N TYR A 164 4.97 -9.81 -24.96
CA TYR A 164 4.14 -10.52 -25.94
C TYR A 164 4.03 -9.76 -27.27
N ASP A 165 3.82 -8.44 -27.26
CA ASP A 165 3.75 -7.66 -28.51
C ASP A 165 5.07 -7.69 -29.30
N THR A 166 6.21 -7.66 -28.59
CA THR A 166 7.53 -7.77 -29.22
C THR A 166 7.79 -9.19 -29.74
N LEU A 167 7.12 -10.19 -29.15
CA LEU A 167 7.10 -11.58 -29.58
C LEU A 167 6.00 -11.86 -30.64
N SER A 168 5.29 -10.86 -31.15
CA SER A 168 4.25 -11.07 -32.18
C SER A 168 4.72 -10.70 -33.59
N ASP A 169 6.04 -10.72 -33.80
CA ASP A 169 6.66 -10.78 -35.14
C ASP A 169 6.31 -12.14 -35.79
N PRO A 170 5.93 -12.22 -37.07
CA PRO A 170 5.03 -13.25 -37.60
C PRO A 170 5.69 -14.60 -37.92
N GLY A 171 6.53 -15.13 -37.01
CA GLY A 171 7.35 -16.31 -37.27
C GLY A 171 7.35 -17.41 -36.21
N TYR A 172 6.77 -17.19 -35.02
CA TYR A 172 6.90 -18.16 -33.94
C TYR A 172 5.58 -18.39 -33.19
N VAL A 173 5.06 -19.61 -33.36
CA VAL A 173 3.94 -20.15 -32.60
C VAL A 173 4.41 -20.36 -31.17
N ILE A 174 4.00 -19.49 -30.26
CA ILE A 174 4.19 -19.72 -28.82
C ILE A 174 3.24 -20.86 -28.42
N TYR A 175 3.81 -22.05 -28.23
CA TYR A 175 3.12 -23.13 -27.53
C TYR A 175 2.95 -22.70 -26.08
N TYR A 176 1.74 -22.27 -25.72
CA TYR A 176 1.38 -22.08 -24.33
C TYR A 176 1.42 -23.46 -23.65
N THR A 177 2.50 -23.76 -22.93
CA THR A 177 2.42 -24.77 -21.89
C THR A 177 1.54 -24.14 -20.82
N SER A 178 0.27 -24.56 -20.73
CA SER A 178 -0.60 -24.14 -19.64
C SER A 178 0.16 -24.39 -18.33
N VAL A 179 0.44 -23.33 -17.56
CA VAL A 179 0.93 -23.48 -16.19
C VAL A 179 -0.07 -24.42 -15.53
N PRO A 180 0.34 -25.64 -15.08
CA PRO A 180 -0.61 -26.55 -14.47
C PRO A 180 -1.25 -25.78 -13.34
N ALA A 181 -2.58 -25.67 -13.38
CA ALA A 181 -3.34 -25.14 -12.27
C ALA A 181 -2.82 -25.88 -11.05
N TYR A 182 -2.23 -25.16 -10.09
CA TYR A 182 -1.94 -25.74 -8.80
C TYR A 182 -3.24 -26.37 -8.36
N ALA A 183 -3.27 -27.71 -8.36
CA ALA A 183 -4.38 -28.45 -7.85
C ALA A 183 -4.53 -27.96 -6.42
N SER A 184 -5.54 -27.12 -6.18
CA SER A 184 -6.05 -26.90 -4.85
C SER A 184 -6.45 -28.31 -4.42
N SER A 185 -5.57 -28.95 -3.65
CA SER A 185 -5.89 -30.18 -2.98
C SER A 185 -7.05 -29.83 -2.07
N GLN A 186 -8.26 -30.25 -2.47
CA GLN A 186 -9.38 -30.33 -1.56
C GLN A 186 -8.86 -31.07 -0.32
N PRO A 187 -9.07 -30.54 0.90
CA PRO A 187 -8.81 -31.33 2.10
C PRO A 187 -9.59 -32.64 1.97
N PRO A 188 -8.97 -33.79 2.30
CA PRO A 188 -9.60 -35.08 2.11
C PRO A 188 -10.97 -35.08 2.78
N ALA A 189 -12.00 -35.42 2.01
CA ALA A 189 -13.31 -35.69 2.53
C ALA A 189 -13.16 -36.75 3.61
N TYR A 190 -13.62 -36.44 4.83
CA TYR A 190 -13.68 -37.41 5.91
C TYR A 190 -14.45 -38.63 5.39
N GLU A 191 -13.77 -39.77 5.36
CA GLU A 191 -14.36 -41.04 4.99
C GLU A 191 -15.46 -41.32 6.03
N SER A 192 -16.70 -41.38 5.56
CA SER A 192 -17.85 -41.62 6.41
C SER A 192 -17.74 -43.02 7.02
N VAL A 193 -17.89 -43.07 8.34
CA VAL A 193 -17.91 -44.28 9.15
C VAL A 193 -18.86 -45.32 8.53
N PRO A 194 -18.45 -46.59 8.36
CA PRO A 194 -19.33 -47.63 7.85
C PRO A 194 -20.55 -47.80 8.76
N GLN A 195 -21.75 -47.61 8.21
CA GLN A 195 -22.99 -48.02 8.87
C GLN A 195 -23.01 -49.55 8.94
N VAL A 196 -22.99 -50.08 10.16
CA VAL A 196 -23.23 -51.50 10.43
C VAL A 196 -24.72 -51.79 10.19
N ASP A 197 -25.00 -52.46 9.09
CA ASP A 197 -26.32 -52.96 8.69
C ASP A 197 -26.78 -54.05 9.67
N SER A 198 -27.66 -53.71 10.60
CA SER A 198 -28.36 -54.67 11.45
C SER A 198 -29.60 -55.18 10.73
N LYS A 199 -29.48 -56.32 10.03
CA LYS A 199 -30.64 -57.08 9.55
C LYS A 199 -30.42 -58.59 9.65
N GLY A 200 -31.20 -59.21 10.56
CA GLY A 200 -31.87 -60.48 10.27
C GLY A 200 -31.18 -61.76 10.75
N VAL A 201 -31.14 -61.99 12.08
CA VAL A 201 -31.07 -63.37 12.62
C VAL A 201 -32.51 -63.80 12.91
N SER A 202 -33.12 -64.48 11.94
CA SER A 202 -34.36 -65.23 12.14
C SER A 202 -34.04 -66.54 12.86
N THR A 203 -34.43 -66.61 14.12
CA THR A 203 -34.37 -67.81 14.96
C THR A 203 -35.41 -68.80 14.46
N ASN A 204 -34.97 -69.92 13.89
CA ASN A 204 -35.85 -71.05 13.58
C ASN A 204 -35.59 -72.16 14.60
N SER A 205 -36.60 -72.40 15.42
CA SER A 205 -36.67 -73.45 16.42
C SER A 205 -36.61 -74.82 15.74
N ASN A 206 -35.67 -75.67 16.15
CA ASN A 206 -35.84 -77.11 15.99
C ASN A 206 -35.36 -77.84 17.25
N VAL A 207 -36.36 -78.31 17.99
CA VAL A 207 -36.26 -79.20 19.14
C VAL A 207 -36.17 -80.61 18.60
N GLN A 208 -35.09 -81.34 18.89
CA GLN A 208 -35.13 -82.80 18.93
C GLN A 208 -34.01 -83.40 19.81
N ASN A 209 -34.43 -83.76 21.04
CA ASN A 209 -34.17 -85.01 21.76
C ASN A 209 -32.95 -85.88 21.38
N ASN A 210 -32.11 -86.18 22.39
CA ASN A 210 -31.78 -87.53 22.92
C ASN A 210 -30.39 -87.49 23.60
N VAL A 211 -30.22 -87.71 24.91
CA VAL A 211 -30.38 -88.95 25.72
C VAL A 211 -29.05 -89.69 25.90
N LYS A 212 -28.81 -90.09 27.17
CA LYS A 212 -27.90 -91.15 27.69
C LYS A 212 -26.40 -90.82 27.70
N GLN A 213 -25.63 -91.15 28.74
CA GLN A 213 -25.88 -91.85 30.01
C GLN A 213 -24.70 -91.55 30.94
#